data_AF-A0A7H8PK68-F1
#
_entry.id   AF-A0A7H8PK68-F1
#
_cell.length_a   1.000
_cell.length_b   1.000
_cell.length_c   1.000
_cell.angle_alpha   90.00
_cell.angle_beta   90.00
_cell.angle_gamma   90.00
#
_symmetry.space_group_name_H-M   'P 1'
#
loop_
_entity.id
_entity.type
_entity.pdbx_description
1 polymer ?
#
loop_
_entity_poly.entity_id
_entity_poly.type
_entity_poly.pdbx_seq_one_letter_code
_entity_poly.pdbx_strand_id
1 'polypeptide(L)'
;MKNLLFIFGILISGIVSSQEINWMTMNEALAAQKKHPKKIFMDVYTDWCGPCKLLDKNTFHNEDVVNYVNKNYYAVKFNAEGTEEIHYNDFTYTNPNHNPDRKGRNSQHFFANALKINAYPSIVFFDENGKVIAPVAGYKTPQQLELFLKMIHKDDFKKLTTEEAWKAYEASFVSTFKN
;
A
#
# COMPACT_ATOMS: atom_id res chain seq x y z
N MET A 1 19.76 -19.07 -61.72
CA MET A 1 20.09 -19.03 -60.27
C MET A 1 19.14 -18.03 -59.63
N LYS A 2 18.08 -18.51 -58.97
CA LYS A 2 17.05 -17.65 -58.33
C LYS A 2 17.50 -17.36 -56.90
N ASN A 3 17.93 -16.12 -56.65
CA ASN A 3 18.28 -15.66 -55.31
C ASN A 3 16.99 -15.36 -54.55
N LEU A 4 16.59 -16.27 -53.67
CA LEU A 4 15.46 -16.08 -52.76
C LEU A 4 15.97 -15.35 -51.51
N LEU A 5 15.80 -14.03 -51.47
CA LEU A 5 16.07 -13.22 -50.27
C LEU A 5 14.95 -13.45 -49.25
N PHE A 6 15.18 -14.33 -48.29
CA PHE A 6 14.34 -14.44 -47.09
C PHE A 6 14.65 -13.26 -46.16
N ILE A 7 13.77 -12.26 -46.15
CA ILE A 7 13.79 -11.19 -45.14
C ILE A 7 13.23 -11.79 -43.85
N PHE A 8 14.12 -12.11 -42.91
CA PHE A 8 13.75 -12.53 -41.56
C PHE A 8 13.36 -11.27 -40.76
N GLY A 9 12.05 -11.00 -40.68
CA GLY A 9 11.51 -9.91 -39.86
C GLY A 9 11.78 -10.19 -38.39
N ILE A 10 12.66 -9.40 -37.78
CA ILE A 10 12.88 -9.41 -36.33
C ILE A 10 11.61 -8.85 -35.68
N LEU A 11 10.79 -9.74 -35.13
CA LEU A 11 9.73 -9.41 -34.18
C LEU A 11 10.39 -8.93 -32.89
N ILE A 12 10.47 -7.61 -32.71
CA ILE A 12 10.76 -7.00 -31.41
C ILE A 12 9.50 -7.19 -30.56
N SER A 13 9.42 -8.33 -29.87
CA SER A 13 8.45 -8.52 -28.79
C SER A 13 8.81 -7.53 -27.67
N GLY A 14 8.08 -6.41 -27.61
CA GLY A 14 8.14 -5.52 -26.45
C GLY A 14 7.78 -6.31 -25.20
N ILE A 15 8.73 -6.43 -24.27
CA ILE A 15 8.49 -7.05 -22.98
C ILE A 15 7.58 -6.08 -22.21
N VAL A 16 6.26 -6.32 -22.27
CA VAL A 16 5.32 -5.66 -21.37
C VAL A 16 5.56 -6.24 -19.99
N SER A 17 6.42 -5.59 -19.21
CA SER A 17 6.55 -5.90 -17.79
C SER A 17 5.27 -5.40 -17.11
N SER A 18 4.53 -6.31 -16.47
CA SER A 18 3.59 -5.91 -15.42
C SER A 18 4.37 -5.04 -14.43
N GLN A 19 3.95 -3.80 -14.23
CA GLN A 19 4.53 -2.96 -13.18
C GLN A 19 3.85 -3.34 -11.87
N GLU A 20 4.65 -3.58 -10.85
CA GLU A 20 4.17 -3.86 -9.49
C GLU A 20 4.34 -2.62 -8.62
N ILE A 21 3.63 -2.56 -7.49
CA ILE A 21 3.93 -1.57 -6.46
C ILE A 21 5.35 -1.81 -5.94
N ASN A 22 6.13 -0.74 -5.82
CA ASN A 22 7.48 -0.74 -5.29
C ASN A 22 7.43 -0.84 -3.75
N TRP A 23 7.09 -2.04 -3.27
CA TRP A 23 7.01 -2.34 -1.85
C TRP A 23 8.38 -2.25 -1.18
N MET A 24 8.39 -1.70 0.03
CA MET A 24 9.56 -1.63 0.90
C MET A 24 9.17 -1.94 2.36
N THR A 25 10.18 -2.12 3.20
CA THR A 25 10.02 -2.18 4.66
C THR A 25 9.69 -0.80 5.23
N MET A 26 9.14 -0.76 6.45
CA MET A 26 8.84 0.52 7.10
C MET A 26 10.13 1.33 7.33
N ASN A 27 11.22 0.67 7.72
CA ASN A 27 12.50 1.33 7.99
C ASN A 27 13.10 1.95 6.71
N GLU A 28 13.00 1.26 5.58
CA GLU A 28 13.43 1.80 4.27
C GLU A 28 12.61 3.03 3.88
N ALA A 29 11.28 2.98 4.06
CA ALA A 29 10.41 4.12 3.76
C ALA A 29 10.75 5.34 4.62
N LEU A 30 10.94 5.16 5.92
CA LEU A 30 11.34 6.23 6.84
C LEU A 30 12.73 6.80 6.49
N ALA A 31 13.68 5.94 6.11
CA ALA A 31 14.99 6.38 5.65
C ALA A 31 14.92 7.17 4.33
N ALA A 32 14.05 6.75 3.41
CA ALA A 32 13.82 7.44 2.15
C ALA A 32 13.15 8.81 2.35
N GLN A 33 12.15 8.91 3.24
CA GLN A 33 11.51 10.17 3.63
C GLN A 33 12.50 11.23 4.12
N LYS A 34 13.51 10.82 4.91
CA LYS A 34 14.56 11.74 5.39
C LYS A 34 15.37 12.38 4.26
N LYS A 35 15.49 11.70 3.11
CA LYS A 35 16.22 12.19 1.93
C LYS A 35 15.30 12.95 0.98
N HIS A 36 14.11 12.40 0.73
CA HIS A 36 13.12 12.95 -0.18
C HIS A 36 11.72 12.84 0.46
N PRO A 37 11.23 13.93 1.09
CA PRO A 37 9.94 13.91 1.78
C PRO A 37 8.81 13.49 0.83
N LYS A 38 8.12 12.40 1.19
CA LYS A 38 6.98 11.83 0.45
C LYS A 38 6.13 11.01 1.42
N LYS A 39 4.81 11.07 1.33
CA LYS A 39 3.90 10.32 2.22
C LYS A 39 4.11 8.81 2.13
N ILE A 40 3.80 8.08 3.20
CA ILE A 40 3.82 6.61 3.22
C ILE A 40 2.39 6.08 3.07
N PHE A 41 2.25 5.08 2.21
CA PHE A 41 1.07 4.22 2.06
C PHE A 41 1.47 2.83 2.53
N MET A 42 0.86 2.32 3.60
CA MET A 42 1.22 1.03 4.17
C MET A 42 0.06 0.04 4.11
N ASP A 43 0.28 -1.10 3.45
CA ASP A 43 -0.58 -2.28 3.55
C ASP A 43 -0.24 -3.08 4.81
N VAL A 44 -1.23 -3.24 5.68
CA VAL A 44 -1.14 -4.03 6.91
C VAL A 44 -1.97 -5.29 6.76
N TYR A 45 -1.29 -6.43 6.66
CA TYR A 45 -1.88 -7.73 6.36
C TYR A 45 -1.44 -8.82 7.34
N THR A 46 -2.03 -10.01 7.21
CA THR A 46 -1.54 -11.26 7.81
C THR A 46 -1.65 -12.41 6.81
N ASP A 47 -0.83 -13.46 6.93
CA ASP A 47 -0.73 -14.52 5.91
C ASP A 47 -1.99 -15.38 5.77
N TRP A 48 -2.75 -15.52 6.86
CA TRP A 48 -4.01 -16.28 6.89
C TRP A 48 -5.23 -15.45 6.44
N CYS A 49 -5.08 -14.14 6.25
CA CYS A 49 -6.18 -13.24 5.92
C CYS A 49 -6.60 -13.37 4.45
N GLY A 50 -7.73 -14.04 4.22
CA GLY A 50 -8.34 -14.18 2.89
C GLY A 50 -8.63 -12.82 2.21
N PRO A 51 -9.33 -11.88 2.86
CA PRO A 51 -9.59 -10.55 2.29
C PRO A 51 -8.32 -9.75 1.94
N CYS A 52 -7.22 -9.96 2.65
CA CYS A 52 -5.93 -9.33 2.36
C CYS A 52 -5.37 -9.82 1.02
N LYS A 53 -5.45 -11.14 0.76
CA LYS A 53 -5.06 -11.72 -0.53
C LYS A 53 -5.93 -11.24 -1.69
N LEU A 54 -7.23 -11.03 -1.43
CA LEU A 54 -8.12 -10.44 -2.43
C LEU A 54 -7.77 -8.98 -2.72
N LEU A 55 -7.45 -8.19 -1.69
CA LEU A 55 -7.03 -6.79 -1.85
C LEU A 55 -5.78 -6.71 -2.71
N ASP A 56 -4.76 -7.51 -2.37
CA ASP A 56 -3.51 -7.60 -3.11
C ASP A 56 -3.78 -7.95 -4.58
N LYS A 57 -4.49 -9.05 -4.84
CA LYS A 57 -4.79 -9.53 -6.20
C LYS A 57 -5.61 -8.55 -7.04
N ASN A 58 -6.70 -8.01 -6.48
CA ASN A 58 -7.69 -7.28 -7.27
C ASN A 58 -7.44 -5.76 -7.28
N THR A 59 -6.63 -5.25 -6.36
CA THR A 59 -6.44 -3.81 -6.18
C THR A 59 -4.99 -3.38 -6.31
N PHE A 60 -4.05 -4.08 -5.68
CA PHE A 60 -2.64 -3.67 -5.74
C PHE A 60 -1.92 -4.04 -7.04
N HIS A 61 -2.51 -4.95 -7.84
CA HIS A 61 -2.06 -5.23 -9.21
C HIS A 61 -2.82 -4.42 -10.28
N ASN A 62 -3.75 -3.55 -9.89
CA ASN A 62 -4.43 -2.66 -10.83
C ASN A 62 -3.44 -1.59 -11.33
N GLU A 63 -3.31 -1.43 -12.65
CA GLU A 63 -2.32 -0.52 -13.25
C GLU A 63 -2.45 0.93 -12.76
N ASP A 64 -3.68 1.43 -12.58
CA ASP A 64 -3.90 2.81 -12.13
C ASP A 64 -3.44 2.99 -10.68
N VAL A 65 -3.71 1.99 -9.83
CA VAL A 65 -3.26 1.95 -8.44
C VAL A 65 -1.73 1.89 -8.37
N VAL A 66 -1.11 0.95 -9.10
CA VAL A 66 0.35 0.80 -9.15
C VAL A 66 1.02 2.12 -9.54
N ASN A 67 0.58 2.69 -10.66
CA ASN A 67 1.15 3.93 -11.20
C ASN A 67 1.01 5.08 -10.21
N TYR A 68 -0.16 5.23 -9.59
CA TYR A 68 -0.41 6.32 -8.65
C TYR A 68 0.38 6.15 -7.34
N VAL A 69 0.41 4.93 -6.79
CA VAL A 69 1.14 4.64 -5.56
C VAL A 69 2.63 4.86 -5.76
N ASN A 70 3.24 4.26 -6.80
CA ASN A 70 4.67 4.39 -7.08
C ASN A 70 5.10 5.83 -7.32
N LYS A 71 4.24 6.63 -7.97
CA LYS A 71 4.51 8.04 -8.21
C LYS A 71 4.48 8.85 -6.91
N ASN A 72 3.41 8.70 -6.12
CA ASN A 72 3.06 9.65 -5.07
C ASN A 72 3.40 9.21 -3.65
N TYR A 73 3.70 7.93 -3.42
CA TYR A 73 3.93 7.37 -2.08
C TYR A 73 5.22 6.55 -2.00
N TYR A 74 5.72 6.38 -0.77
CA TYR A 74 6.51 5.22 -0.40
C TYR A 74 5.55 4.11 0.06
N ALA A 75 5.56 2.96 -0.62
CA ALA A 75 4.64 1.89 -0.35
C ALA A 75 5.25 0.85 0.58
N VAL A 76 4.66 0.64 1.76
CA VAL A 76 5.15 -0.31 2.76
C VAL A 76 4.25 -1.54 2.79
N LYS A 77 4.84 -2.73 2.80
CA LYS A 77 4.11 -3.99 2.99
C LYS A 77 4.48 -4.57 4.34
N PHE A 78 3.54 -4.57 5.28
CA PHE A 78 3.81 -4.92 6.67
C PHE A 78 2.92 -6.07 7.16
N ASN A 79 3.55 -7.19 7.55
CA ASN A 79 2.86 -8.31 8.17
C ASN A 79 2.66 -8.05 9.67
N ALA A 80 1.41 -7.81 10.06
CA ALA A 80 1.05 -7.47 11.43
C ALA A 80 1.19 -8.63 12.43
N GLU A 81 1.54 -9.83 11.99
CA GLU A 81 1.91 -10.97 12.84
C GLU A 81 3.36 -11.43 12.61
N GLY A 82 4.12 -10.72 11.78
CA GLY A 82 5.51 -11.00 11.47
C GLY A 82 6.47 -10.69 12.62
N THR A 83 7.76 -10.77 12.33
CA THR A 83 8.87 -10.59 13.29
C THR A 83 9.82 -9.46 12.89
N GLU A 84 9.49 -8.68 11.86
CA GLU A 84 10.28 -7.53 11.39
C GLU A 84 10.50 -6.51 12.52
N GLU A 85 11.73 -6.08 12.73
CA GLU A 85 12.03 -5.01 13.69
C GLU A 85 11.78 -3.64 13.05
N ILE A 86 10.96 -2.78 13.68
CA ILE A 86 10.58 -1.47 13.15
C ILE A 86 11.08 -0.35 14.07
N HIS A 87 11.84 0.60 13.52
CA HIS A 87 12.36 1.76 14.23
C HIS A 87 11.50 2.97 13.92
N TYR A 88 10.69 3.40 14.88
CA TYR A 88 9.71 4.46 14.68
C TYR A 88 9.59 5.36 15.92
N ASN A 89 9.73 6.68 15.75
CA ASN A 89 9.68 7.68 16.82
C ASN A 89 10.56 7.33 18.03
N ASP A 90 11.82 6.99 17.78
CA ASP A 90 12.82 6.60 18.81
C ASP A 90 12.49 5.32 19.59
N PHE A 91 11.49 4.55 19.14
CA PHE A 91 11.18 3.22 19.66
C PHE A 91 11.47 2.12 18.65
N THR A 92 11.98 1.00 19.15
CA THR A 92 12.12 -0.25 18.40
C THR A 92 10.94 -1.15 18.73
N TYR A 93 10.08 -1.40 17.74
CA TYR A 93 8.93 -2.29 17.84
C TYR A 93 9.30 -3.68 17.31
N THR A 94 8.91 -4.71 18.05
CA THR A 94 9.12 -6.12 17.73
C THR A 94 7.84 -6.94 18.00
N ASN A 95 7.89 -8.26 17.78
CA ASN A 95 6.83 -9.21 18.14
C ASN A 95 7.37 -10.33 19.04
N PRO A 96 7.68 -10.05 20.31
CA PRO A 96 8.32 -11.03 21.21
C PRO A 96 7.42 -12.22 21.55
N ASN A 97 6.11 -12.10 21.32
CA ASN A 97 5.14 -13.16 21.56
C ASN A 97 4.91 -14.06 20.33
N HIS A 98 5.61 -13.79 19.22
CA HIS A 98 5.49 -14.59 18.01
C HIS A 98 5.97 -16.02 18.29
N ASN A 99 5.15 -17.01 17.95
CA ASN A 99 5.52 -18.41 18.06
C ASN A 99 5.73 -19.02 16.66
N PRO A 100 6.97 -19.38 16.27
CA PRO A 100 7.26 -19.90 14.93
C PRO A 100 6.65 -21.29 14.67
N ASP A 101 6.36 -22.07 15.72
CA ASP A 101 5.78 -23.41 15.61
C ASP A 101 4.25 -23.38 15.50
N ARG A 102 3.64 -22.20 15.66
CA ARG A 102 2.18 -22.07 15.64
C ARG A 102 1.66 -22.18 14.21
N LYS A 103 0.70 -23.09 14.01
CA LYS A 103 -0.06 -23.20 12.76
C LYS A 103 -1.28 -22.27 12.81
N GLY A 104 -1.34 -21.28 11.93
CA GLY A 104 -2.46 -20.33 11.83
C GLY A 104 -2.12 -18.93 12.33
N ARG A 105 -3.02 -18.33 13.13
CA ARG A 105 -2.89 -16.94 13.62
C ARG A 105 -1.82 -16.82 14.70
N ASN A 106 -0.96 -15.82 14.60
CA ASN A 106 0.08 -15.52 15.59
C ASN A 106 -0.28 -14.32 16.47
N SER A 107 0.61 -13.93 17.38
CA SER A 107 0.49 -12.68 18.13
C SER A 107 0.62 -11.48 17.20
N GLN A 108 -0.14 -10.43 17.49
CA GLN A 108 -0.02 -9.17 16.77
C GLN A 108 1.29 -8.46 17.14
N HIS A 109 2.00 -8.00 16.12
CA HIS A 109 3.21 -7.20 16.21
C HIS A 109 2.93 -5.88 16.96
N PHE A 110 3.83 -5.47 17.85
CA PHE A 110 3.58 -4.29 18.69
C PHE A 110 3.46 -2.99 17.89
N PHE A 111 4.10 -2.89 16.74
CA PHE A 111 3.90 -1.77 15.81
C PHE A 111 2.44 -1.69 15.29
N ALA A 112 1.82 -2.82 14.93
CA ALA A 112 0.42 -2.83 14.51
C ALA A 112 -0.52 -2.38 15.65
N ASN A 113 -0.19 -2.76 16.89
CA ASN A 113 -0.92 -2.29 18.08
C ASN A 113 -0.75 -0.77 18.28
N ALA A 114 0.47 -0.24 18.14
CA ALA A 114 0.75 1.20 18.25
C ALA A 114 -0.01 2.03 17.20
N LEU A 115 -0.22 1.45 16.01
CA LEU A 115 -1.05 2.01 14.93
C LEU A 115 -2.56 1.79 15.12
N LYS A 116 -2.97 1.16 16.23
CA LYS A 116 -4.36 0.84 16.58
C LYS A 116 -5.07 -0.03 15.54
N ILE A 117 -4.34 -0.95 14.91
CA ILE A 117 -4.92 -1.89 13.95
C ILE A 117 -5.77 -2.94 14.67
N ASN A 118 -7.06 -2.98 14.36
CA ASN A 118 -8.04 -3.90 14.95
C ASN A 118 -8.70 -4.84 13.94
N ALA A 119 -8.44 -4.66 12.65
CA ALA A 119 -8.99 -5.48 11.56
C ALA A 119 -7.99 -5.57 10.40
N TYR A 120 -8.07 -6.66 9.64
CA TYR A 120 -7.26 -6.90 8.44
C TYR A 120 -8.15 -7.12 7.20
N PRO A 121 -7.74 -6.63 6.01
CA PRO A 121 -6.60 -5.73 5.81
C PRO A 121 -6.87 -4.35 6.40
N SER A 122 -5.81 -3.59 6.66
CA SER A 122 -5.90 -2.16 6.95
C SER A 122 -4.84 -1.42 6.15
N ILE A 123 -5.20 -0.25 5.62
CA ILE A 123 -4.28 0.62 4.90
C ILE A 123 -3.97 1.82 5.80
N VAL A 124 -2.70 2.06 6.11
CA VAL A 124 -2.30 3.18 6.98
C VAL A 124 -1.55 4.23 6.16
N PHE A 125 -1.90 5.48 6.38
CA PHE A 125 -1.20 6.61 5.78
C PHE A 125 -0.36 7.35 6.81
N PHE A 126 0.82 7.79 6.39
CA PHE A 126 1.70 8.67 7.16
C PHE A 126 2.04 9.90 6.31
N ASP A 127 2.19 11.04 6.98
CA ASP A 127 2.65 12.27 6.34
C ASP A 127 4.14 12.18 5.95
N GLU A 128 4.64 13.22 5.31
CA GLU A 128 6.00 13.33 4.79
C GLU A 128 7.09 13.28 5.88
N ASN A 129 6.72 13.46 7.15
CA ASN A 129 7.60 13.38 8.31
C ASN A 129 7.44 12.04 9.06
N GLY A 130 6.68 11.10 8.52
CA GLY A 130 6.41 9.82 9.12
C GLY A 130 5.34 9.88 10.22
N LYS A 131 4.60 10.97 10.39
CA LYS A 131 3.51 11.00 11.38
C LYS A 131 2.29 10.27 10.85
N VAL A 132 1.73 9.35 11.64
CA VAL A 132 0.47 8.65 11.30
C VAL A 132 -0.67 9.64 11.07
N ILE A 133 -1.38 9.49 9.95
CA ILE A 133 -2.61 10.21 9.63
C ILE A 133 -3.81 9.42 10.16
N ALA A 134 -4.11 8.26 9.56
CA ALA A 134 -5.18 7.37 10.00
C ALA A 134 -5.08 5.98 9.33
N PRO A 135 -5.58 4.91 9.98
CA PRO A 135 -5.86 3.64 9.34
C PRO A 135 -7.23 3.67 8.62
N VAL A 136 -7.29 3.07 7.43
CA VAL A 136 -8.50 2.79 6.66
C VAL A 136 -8.70 1.28 6.65
N ALA A 137 -9.67 0.81 7.43
CA ALA A 137 -9.89 -0.62 7.63
C ALA A 137 -10.68 -1.26 6.46
N GLY A 138 -10.38 -2.54 6.21
CA GLY A 138 -11.10 -3.42 5.30
C GLY A 138 -10.69 -3.30 3.84
N TYR A 139 -11.12 -4.27 3.05
CA TYR A 139 -10.91 -4.31 1.60
C TYR A 139 -11.41 -3.03 0.92
N LYS A 140 -10.69 -2.58 -0.11
CA LYS A 140 -11.04 -1.46 -0.99
C LYS A 140 -10.84 -1.91 -2.42
N THR A 141 -11.82 -1.67 -3.30
CA THR A 141 -11.60 -1.77 -4.75
C THR A 141 -10.63 -0.68 -5.22
N PRO A 142 -10.08 -0.76 -6.45
CA PRO A 142 -9.26 0.32 -7.02
C PRO A 142 -9.90 1.70 -6.89
N GLN A 143 -11.20 1.82 -7.21
CA GLN A 143 -11.94 3.07 -7.18
C GLN A 143 -12.15 3.62 -5.76
N GLN A 144 -12.46 2.73 -4.80
CA GLN A 144 -12.57 3.12 -3.40
C GLN A 144 -11.23 3.56 -2.84
N LEU A 145 -10.15 2.84 -3.19
CA LEU A 145 -8.81 3.19 -2.75
C LEU A 145 -8.34 4.52 -3.35
N GLU A 146 -8.69 4.80 -4.61
CA GLU A 146 -8.38 6.05 -5.30
C GLU A 146 -8.84 7.29 -4.51
N LEU A 147 -10.04 7.24 -3.93
CA LEU A 147 -10.58 8.34 -3.11
C LEU A 147 -9.62 8.68 -1.98
N PHE A 148 -9.21 7.68 -1.19
CA PHE A 148 -8.29 7.88 -0.08
C PHE A 148 -6.90 8.31 -0.56
N LEU A 149 -6.37 7.65 -1.60
CA LEU A 149 -5.07 8.00 -2.17
C LEU A 149 -5.01 9.46 -2.64
N LYS A 150 -6.05 9.96 -3.33
CA LYS A 150 -6.07 11.34 -3.83
C LYS A 150 -6.34 12.34 -2.71
N MET A 151 -7.26 12.04 -1.81
CA MET A 151 -7.60 12.89 -0.69
C MET A 151 -6.40 13.11 0.25
N ILE A 152 -5.72 12.02 0.62
CA ILE A 152 -4.54 12.07 1.51
C ILE A 152 -3.38 12.78 0.82
N HIS A 153 -3.13 12.49 -0.47
CA HIS A 153 -2.07 13.15 -1.22
C HIS A 153 -2.23 14.67 -1.24
N LYS A 154 -3.46 15.15 -1.45
CA LYS A 154 -3.82 16.57 -1.52
C LYS A 154 -4.03 17.25 -0.16
N ASP A 155 -3.90 16.52 0.94
CA ASP A 155 -4.23 16.98 2.30
C ASP A 155 -5.69 17.43 2.49
N ASP A 156 -6.61 17.00 1.62
CA ASP A 156 -8.02 17.38 1.67
C ASP A 156 -8.65 16.98 3.03
N PHE A 157 -8.20 15.88 3.61
CA PHE A 157 -8.64 15.38 4.92
C PHE A 157 -8.50 16.42 6.05
N LYS A 158 -7.58 17.37 5.95
CA LYS A 158 -7.40 18.44 6.95
C LYS A 158 -8.62 19.38 7.03
N LYS A 159 -9.46 19.39 5.99
CA LYS A 159 -10.69 20.19 5.89
C LYS A 159 -11.96 19.36 6.12
N LEU A 160 -11.86 18.03 6.07
CA LEU A 160 -13.00 17.12 6.25
C LEU A 160 -13.17 16.76 7.73
N THR A 161 -13.44 17.77 8.55
CA THR A 161 -13.51 17.62 10.02
C THR A 161 -14.90 17.26 10.54
N THR A 162 -15.91 17.16 9.66
CA THR A 162 -17.28 16.76 10.02
C THR A 162 -17.78 15.63 9.13
N GLU A 163 -18.76 14.88 9.61
CA GLU A 163 -19.38 13.79 8.86
C GLU A 163 -20.07 14.30 7.59
N GLU A 164 -20.68 15.48 7.64
CA GLU A 164 -21.34 16.10 6.48
C GLU A 164 -20.33 16.49 5.40
N ALA A 165 -19.18 17.05 5.80
CA ALA A 165 -18.10 17.38 4.87
C ALA A 165 -17.53 16.13 4.22
N TRP A 166 -17.34 15.05 5.00
CA TRP A 166 -16.92 13.76 4.48
C TRP A 166 -17.91 13.20 3.45
N LYS A 167 -19.20 13.12 3.80
CA LYS A 167 -20.25 12.61 2.91
C LYS A 167 -20.35 13.41 1.62
N ALA A 168 -20.23 14.74 1.70
CA ALA A 168 -20.24 15.61 0.53
C ALA A 168 -19.02 15.35 -0.37
N TYR A 169 -17.83 15.19 0.21
CA TYR A 169 -16.61 14.85 -0.52
C TYR A 169 -16.77 13.51 -1.24
N GLU A 170 -17.19 12.47 -0.53
CA GLU A 170 -17.40 11.12 -1.06
C GLU A 170 -18.44 11.11 -2.20
N ALA A 171 -19.57 11.78 -2.03
CA ALA A 171 -20.61 11.87 -3.06
C ALA A 171 -20.16 12.62 -4.32
N SER A 172 -19.24 13.59 -4.17
CA SER A 172 -18.70 14.36 -5.29
C SER A 172 -17.54 13.68 -6.01
N PHE A 173 -16.96 12.64 -5.40
CA PHE A 173 -15.77 12.00 -5.93
C PHE A 173 -16.13 11.12 -7.14
N VAL A 174 -15.57 11.45 -8.30
CA VAL A 174 -15.67 10.64 -9.50
C VAL A 174 -14.34 9.92 -9.71
N SER A 175 -14.37 8.60 -9.56
CA SER A 175 -13.20 7.74 -9.76
C SER A 175 -12.73 7.77 -11.21
N THR A 176 -11.41 7.78 -11.39
CA THR A 176 -10.73 7.65 -12.69
C THR A 176 -10.04 6.31 -12.86
N PHE A 177 -9.91 5.52 -11.79
CA PHE A 177 -9.29 4.20 -11.84
C PHE A 177 -10.26 3.17 -12.42
N LYS A 178 -9.71 2.22 -13.17
CA LYS A 178 -10.44 1.04 -13.63
C LYS A 178 -10.65 0.06 -12.46
N ASN A 179 -11.77 -0.66 -12.49
CA ASN A 179 -12.01 -1.78 -11.56
C ASN A 179 -11.23 -3.04 -11.96
#